data_AF-D9CID1-F1
#
_entry.id   AF-D9CID1-F1
#
_cell.length_a   1.000
_cell.length_b   1.000
_cell.length_c   1.000
_cell.angle_alpha   90.00
_cell.angle_beta   90.00
_cell.angle_gamma   90.00
#
_symmetry.space_group_name_H-M   'P 1'
#
loop_
_entity.id
_entity.type
_entity.pdbx_description
1 polymer ?
#
loop_
_entity_poly.entity_id
_entity_poly.type
_entity_poly.pdbx_seq_one_letter_code
_entity_poly.pdbx_strand_id
1 'polypeptide(L)'
;VMAATYPDLFKAATVYSGVPAGCFLSTANGVDAWNSTCAQGQSIATAQAWATVVHNMYPGYTGSYPKIQEYHGTADTTLYPQNLQEEVKQWAGVFG
;
A
#
# COMPACT_ATOMS: atom_id res chain seq x y z
N VAL A 1 -3.10 -4.10 -3.09
CA VAL A 1 -2.80 -4.30 -4.54
C VAL A 1 -4.02 -4.03 -5.42
N MET A 2 -5.14 -4.75 -5.26
CA MET A 2 -6.33 -4.58 -6.13
C MET A 2 -6.87 -3.15 -6.18
N ALA A 3 -6.92 -2.45 -5.03
CA ALA A 3 -7.36 -1.06 -4.95
C ALA A 3 -6.52 -0.08 -5.78
N ALA A 4 -5.24 -0.39 -6.03
CA ALA A 4 -4.32 0.46 -6.80
C ALA A 4 -4.29 0.11 -8.30
N THR A 5 -4.46 -1.17 -8.64
CA THR A 5 -4.34 -1.70 -10.02
C THR A 5 -5.67 -1.77 -10.76
N TYR A 6 -6.78 -1.93 -10.03
CA TYR A 6 -8.14 -2.00 -10.56
C TYR A 6 -9.11 -1.12 -9.75
N PRO A 7 -8.81 0.17 -9.57
CA PRO A 7 -9.58 1.09 -8.72
C PRO A 7 -11.05 1.27 -9.15
N ASP A 8 -11.35 1.09 -10.43
CA ASP A 8 -12.70 1.22 -11.00
C ASP A 8 -13.65 0.08 -10.64
N LEU A 9 -13.12 -1.08 -10.23
CA LEU A 9 -13.92 -2.25 -9.86
C LEU A 9 -14.51 -2.17 -8.45
N PHE A 10 -13.90 -1.39 -7.55
CA PHE A 10 -14.23 -1.39 -6.12
C PHE A 10 -14.79 -0.04 -5.68
N LYS A 11 -15.80 -0.06 -4.79
CA LYS A 11 -16.30 1.17 -4.15
C LYS A 11 -15.57 1.48 -2.84
N ALA A 12 -15.13 0.45 -2.14
CA ALA A 12 -14.37 0.54 -0.90
C ALA A 12 -13.51 -0.72 -0.71
N ALA A 13 -12.48 -0.62 0.11
CA ALA A 13 -11.67 -1.73 0.58
C ALA A 13 -11.35 -1.57 2.07
N THR A 14 -11.37 -2.69 2.81
CA THR A 14 -10.90 -2.75 4.19
C THR A 14 -9.69 -3.68 4.24
N VAL A 15 -8.58 -3.20 4.80
CA VAL A 15 -7.32 -3.95 4.94
C VAL A 15 -7.11 -4.32 6.40
N TYR A 16 -6.78 -5.58 6.66
CA TYR A 16 -6.49 -6.09 8.00
C TYR A 16 -5.04 -6.62 8.05
N SER A 17 -4.17 -5.89 8.76
CA SER A 17 -2.75 -6.18 8.98
C SER A 17 -1.99 -6.33 7.65
N GLY A 18 -1.91 -5.23 6.90
CA GLY A 18 -1.35 -5.18 5.55
C GLY A 18 0.00 -4.48 5.45
N VAL A 19 0.34 -4.10 4.22
CA VAL A 19 1.47 -3.23 3.87
C VAL A 19 1.05 -2.34 2.70
N PRO A 20 1.69 -1.18 2.48
CA PRO A 20 1.37 -0.31 1.36
C PRO A 20 1.44 -1.05 0.03
N ALA A 21 0.57 -0.69 -0.92
CA ALA A 21 0.66 -1.18 -2.29
C ALA A 21 2.05 -0.87 -2.85
N GLY A 22 2.77 -1.92 -3.27
CA GLY A 22 4.13 -1.81 -3.82
C GLY A 22 5.25 -1.91 -2.77
N CYS A 23 4.92 -1.95 -1.48
CA CYS A 23 5.93 -2.14 -0.43
C CYS A 23 6.64 -3.50 -0.53
N PHE A 24 5.92 -4.54 -0.98
CA PHE A 24 6.48 -5.87 -1.29
C PHE A 24 7.07 -6.00 -2.70
N LEU A 25 7.41 -4.89 -3.37
CA LEU A 25 8.07 -4.95 -4.68
C LEU A 25 9.35 -5.79 -4.59
N SER A 26 9.48 -6.75 -5.52
CA SER A 26 10.69 -7.54 -5.70
C SER A 26 11.63 -6.86 -6.68
N THR A 27 12.85 -6.55 -6.25
CA THR A 27 13.90 -6.01 -7.13
C THR A 27 14.43 -7.03 -8.14
N ALA A 28 14.22 -8.33 -7.87
CA ALA A 28 14.55 -9.43 -8.77
C ALA A 28 13.36 -9.82 -9.68
N ASN A 29 12.26 -9.06 -9.67
CA ASN A 29 11.02 -9.37 -10.38
C ASN A 29 10.46 -10.77 -10.05
N GLY A 30 10.65 -11.21 -8.80
CA GLY A 30 10.12 -12.48 -8.31
C GLY A 30 8.60 -12.41 -8.10
N VAL A 31 7.90 -13.48 -8.45
CA VAL A 31 6.48 -13.69 -8.14
C VAL A 31 6.36 -14.17 -6.69
N ASP A 32 5.36 -13.67 -5.96
CA ASP A 32 5.11 -14.05 -4.56
C ASP A 32 6.34 -13.89 -3.65
N ALA A 33 7.10 -12.82 -3.88
CA ALA A 33 8.34 -12.57 -3.16
C ALA A 33 8.08 -11.83 -1.85
N TRP A 34 8.73 -12.31 -0.79
CA TRP A 34 8.78 -11.62 0.50
C TRP A 34 9.77 -10.46 0.48
N ASN A 35 9.36 -9.30 0.99
CA ASN A 35 10.25 -8.16 1.21
C ASN A 35 10.42 -7.89 2.71
N SER A 36 11.56 -8.33 3.27
CA SER A 36 11.85 -8.19 4.70
C SER A 36 11.98 -6.73 5.15
N THR A 37 12.49 -5.83 4.31
CA THR A 37 12.57 -4.40 4.63
C THR A 37 11.17 -3.82 4.86
N CYS A 38 10.23 -4.18 3.99
CA CYS A 38 8.84 -3.77 4.16
C CYS A 38 8.19 -4.43 5.39
N ALA A 39 8.26 -5.76 5.49
CA ALA A 39 7.62 -6.50 6.56
C ALA A 39 8.10 -6.06 7.97
N GLN A 40 9.37 -5.71 8.11
CA GLN A 40 9.96 -5.22 9.36
C GLN A 40 9.74 -3.71 9.60
N GLY A 41 8.88 -3.08 8.79
CA GLY A 41 8.50 -1.67 8.97
C GLY A 41 9.62 -0.68 8.67
N GLN A 42 10.60 -1.05 7.84
CA GLN A 42 11.76 -0.22 7.50
C GLN A 42 11.57 0.56 6.18
N SER A 43 10.56 0.20 5.38
CA SER A 43 10.17 0.94 4.18
C SER A 43 9.33 2.17 4.55
N ILE A 44 9.98 3.28 4.87
CA ILE A 44 9.33 4.53 5.29
C ILE A 44 9.49 5.59 4.19
N ALA A 45 8.37 6.18 3.75
CA ALA A 45 8.39 7.22 2.71
C ALA A 45 7.40 8.36 2.99
N THR A 46 7.43 9.38 2.14
CA THR A 46 6.45 10.47 2.17
C THR A 46 5.13 10.02 1.54
N ALA A 47 4.04 10.71 1.88
CA ALA A 47 2.73 10.46 1.25
C ALA A 47 2.80 10.62 -0.27
N GLN A 48 3.54 11.62 -0.77
CA GLN A 48 3.71 11.86 -2.21
C GLN A 48 4.47 10.71 -2.90
N ALA A 49 5.51 10.17 -2.26
CA ALA A 49 6.26 9.03 -2.81
C ALA A 49 5.37 7.79 -2.89
N TRP A 50 4.60 7.51 -1.84
CA TRP A 50 3.67 6.38 -1.84
C TRP A 50 2.52 6.54 -2.84
N ALA A 51 1.96 7.74 -2.98
CA ALA A 51 0.93 8.02 -3.98
C ALA A 51 1.46 7.84 -5.41
N THR A 52 2.71 8.26 -5.66
CA THR A 52 3.38 8.02 -6.95
C THR A 52 3.48 6.52 -7.25
N VAL A 53 3.79 5.69 -6.26
CA VAL A 53 3.78 4.23 -6.42
C VAL A 53 2.40 3.73 -6.87
N VAL A 54 1.32 4.18 -6.22
CA VAL A 54 -0.07 3.79 -6.59
C VAL A 54 -0.40 4.23 -8.02
N HIS A 55 -0.16 5.48 -8.39
CA HIS A 55 -0.44 5.97 -9.75
C HIS A 55 0.36 5.24 -10.83
N ASN A 56 1.57 4.81 -10.52
CA ASN A 56 2.39 4.00 -11.43
C ASN A 56 1.87 2.57 -11.61
N MET A 57 0.99 2.08 -10.74
CA MET A 57 0.36 0.76 -10.89
C MET A 57 -0.76 0.73 -11.94
N TYR A 58 -1.37 1.88 -12.24
CA TYR A 58 -2.29 2.03 -13.36
C TYR A 58 -2.07 3.39 -14.06
N PRO A 59 -1.00 3.50 -14.88
CA PRO A 59 -0.63 4.74 -15.53
C PRO A 59 -1.76 5.31 -16.38
N GLY A 60 -2.04 6.62 -16.21
CA GLY A 60 -3.08 7.32 -16.95
C GLY A 60 -4.49 7.19 -16.39
N TYR A 61 -4.70 6.41 -15.32
CA TYR A 61 -5.99 6.37 -14.63
C TYR A 61 -6.29 7.71 -13.95
N THR A 62 -7.38 8.36 -14.38
CA THR A 62 -7.86 9.65 -13.85
C THR A 62 -9.20 9.53 -13.12
N GLY A 63 -9.68 8.30 -12.92
CA GLY A 63 -10.90 8.02 -12.17
C GLY A 63 -10.69 8.06 -10.65
N SER A 64 -11.72 7.65 -9.91
CA SER A 64 -11.72 7.62 -8.45
C SER A 64 -11.15 6.31 -7.90
N TYR A 65 -10.34 6.39 -6.85
CA TYR A 65 -9.92 5.22 -6.08
C TYR A 65 -11.00 4.81 -5.04
N PRO A 66 -11.08 3.53 -4.64
CA PRO A 66 -12.04 3.07 -3.64
C PRO A 66 -11.77 3.71 -2.28
N LYS A 67 -12.80 3.95 -1.46
CA LYS A 67 -12.59 4.37 -0.06
C LYS A 67 -11.79 3.31 0.70
N ILE A 68 -10.83 3.73 1.51
CA ILE A 68 -9.94 2.81 2.21
C ILE A 68 -10.17 2.88 3.71
N GLN A 69 -10.18 1.72 4.36
CA GLN A 69 -10.17 1.56 5.80
C GLN A 69 -9.08 0.55 6.19
N GLU A 70 -8.28 0.86 7.20
CA GLU A 70 -7.11 0.04 7.54
C GLU A 70 -7.10 -0.26 9.03
N TYR A 71 -6.76 -1.51 9.34
CA TYR A 71 -6.60 -2.01 10.69
C TYR A 71 -5.27 -2.72 10.79
N HIS A 72 -4.51 -2.47 11.85
CA HIS A 72 -3.26 -3.18 12.13
C HIS A 72 -3.09 -3.39 13.62
N GLY A 73 -2.73 -4.60 14.02
CA GLY A 73 -2.48 -4.92 15.43
C GLY A 73 -1.14 -4.35 15.91
N THR A 74 -1.10 -3.72 17.08
CA THR A 74 0.15 -3.17 17.66
C THR A 74 1.13 -4.25 18.12
N ALA A 75 0.68 -5.50 18.25
CA ALA A 75 1.50 -6.67 18.60
C ALA A 75 1.91 -7.52 17.39
N ASP A 76 1.68 -7.05 16.16
CA ASP A 76 2.05 -7.79 14.95
C ASP A 76 3.58 -7.82 14.77
N THR A 77 4.16 -9.03 14.82
CA THR A 77 5.58 -9.28 14.60
C THR A 77 5.88 -9.94 13.25
N THR A 78 4.86 -10.08 12.38
CA THR A 78 5.01 -10.56 11.00
C THR A 78 5.10 -9.37 10.05
N LEU A 79 4.15 -8.44 10.18
CA LEU A 79 4.13 -7.15 9.49
C LEU A 79 4.12 -6.07 10.55
N TYR A 80 5.25 -5.41 10.75
CA TYR A 80 5.45 -4.55 11.92
C TYR A 80 4.48 -3.34 11.87
N PRO A 81 4.01 -2.82 13.02
CA PRO A 81 2.94 -1.82 13.07
C PRO A 81 3.26 -0.49 12.38
N GLN A 82 4.54 -0.22 12.04
CA GLN A 82 4.91 0.94 11.20
C GLN A 82 4.20 0.90 9.85
N ASN A 83 3.90 -0.28 9.31
CA ASN A 83 3.23 -0.43 8.03
C ASN A 83 1.87 0.28 7.98
N LEU A 84 1.10 0.29 9.08
CA LEU A 84 -0.16 1.05 9.14
C LEU A 84 0.04 2.54 8.88
N GLN A 85 1.13 3.13 9.41
CA GLN A 85 1.41 4.55 9.17
C GLN A 85 1.75 4.80 7.69
N GLU A 86 2.46 3.87 7.06
CA GLU A 86 2.82 3.97 5.65
C GLU A 86 1.62 3.74 4.72
N GLU A 87 0.72 2.83 5.09
CA GLU A 87 -0.54 2.59 4.37
C GLU A 87 -1.43 3.84 4.44
N VAL A 88 -1.60 4.42 5.64
CA VAL A 88 -2.33 5.67 5.82
C VAL A 88 -1.69 6.82 5.02
N LYS A 89 -0.36 6.96 5.05
CA LYS A 89 0.34 7.95 4.21
C LYS A 89 0.10 7.73 2.72
N GLN A 90 0.12 6.48 2.26
CA GLN A 90 -0.11 6.14 0.86
C GLN A 90 -1.47 6.63 0.41
N TRP A 91 -2.53 6.24 1.10
CA TRP A 91 -3.88 6.57 0.68
C TRP A 91 -4.24 8.03 0.96
N ALA A 92 -3.73 8.63 2.04
CA ALA A 92 -3.82 10.08 2.22
C ALA A 92 -3.19 10.83 1.04
N GLY A 93 -1.99 10.41 0.59
CA GLY A 93 -1.32 11.01 -0.57
C GLY A 93 -2.09 10.81 -1.88
N VAL A 94 -2.80 9.69 -2.06
CA VAL A 94 -3.66 9.43 -3.24
C VAL A 94 -4.90 10.32 -3.22
N PHE A 95 -5.47 10.58 -2.04
CA PHE A 95 -6.72 11.35 -1.92
C PHE A 95 -6.53 12.87 -1.81
N GLY A 96 -5.33 13.34 -1.45
CA GLY A 96 -4.99 14.77 -1.36
C GLY A 96 -5.16 15.33 0.05
#